data_AF-A0A9E3DU46-F1
#
_entry.id   AF-A0A9E3DU46-F1
#
_cell.length_a   1.000
_cell.length_b   1.000
_cell.length_c   1.000
_cell.angle_alpha   90.00
_cell.angle_beta   90.00
_cell.angle_gamma   90.00
#
_symmetry.space_group_name_H-M   'P 1'
#
loop_
_entity.id
_entity.type
_entity.pdbx_description
1 polymer ?
#
loop_
_entity_poly.entity_id
_entity_poly.type
_entity_poly.pdbx_seq_one_letter_code
_entity_poly.pdbx_strand_id
1 'polypeptide(L)' 'ADVPDQLRNEIMHFFAVYKDLDPNRHSSVKGWQDRDEALAEIERSRERFRAESGAAVS' A
#
# COMPACT_ATOMS: atom_id res chain seq x y z
N ALA A 1 15.75 -10.60 2.24
CA ALA A 1 14.60 -10.29 1.35
C ALA A 1 15.00 -10.68 -0.05
N ASP A 2 14.08 -11.23 -0.83
CA ASP A 2 14.38 -11.77 -2.18
C ASP A 2 14.51 -10.67 -3.25
N VAL A 3 14.13 -9.44 -2.91
CA VAL A 3 14.21 -8.26 -3.78
C VAL A 3 15.44 -7.42 -3.41
N PRO A 4 16.31 -7.06 -4.39
CA PRO A 4 17.49 -6.22 -4.15
C PRO A 4 17.15 -4.86 -3.54
N ASP A 5 18.01 -4.39 -2.64
CA ASP A 5 17.84 -3.12 -1.91
C ASP A 5 17.72 -1.92 -2.84
N GLN A 6 18.53 -1.90 -3.92
CA GLN A 6 18.49 -0.84 -4.91
C GLN A 6 17.08 -0.68 -5.51
N LEU A 7 16.48 -1.78 -5.95
CA LEU A 7 15.14 -1.77 -6.53
C LEU A 7 14.09 -1.35 -5.49
N ARG A 8 14.20 -1.84 -4.25
CA ARG A 8 13.31 -1.43 -3.15
C ARG A 8 13.39 0.07 -2.87
N ASN A 9 14.59 0.65 -2.94
CA ASN A 9 14.83 2.07 -2.73
C ASN A 9 14.31 2.91 -3.91
N GLU A 10 14.50 2.46 -5.15
CA GLU A 10 13.98 3.13 -6.34
C GLU A 10 12.45 3.20 -6.34
N ILE A 11 11.78 2.10 -5.98
CA ILE A 11 10.32 2.06 -5.82
C ILE A 11 9.86 3.05 -4.74
N MET A 12 10.52 3.05 -3.57
CA MET A 12 10.20 4.01 -2.50
C MET A 12 10.38 5.46 -2.95
N HIS A 13 11.51 5.76 -3.61
CA HIS A 13 11.82 7.10 -4.06
C HIS A 13 10.80 7.59 -5.08
N PHE A 14 10.43 6.75 -6.06
CA PHE A 14 9.41 7.08 -7.04
C PHE A 14 8.11 7.52 -6.36
N PHE A 15 7.55 6.71 -5.44
CA PHE A 15 6.30 7.05 -4.77
C PHE A 15 6.41 8.21 -3.78
N ALA A 16 7.62 8.53 -3.30
CA ALA A 16 7.86 9.69 -2.46
C ALA A 16 7.71 11.01 -3.22
N VAL A 17 8.08 11.07 -4.51
CA VAL A 17 8.18 12.35 -5.26
C VAL A 17 7.29 12.47 -6.50
N TYR A 18 6.66 11.38 -6.97
CA TYR A 18 5.93 11.40 -8.26
C TYR A 18 4.73 12.38 -8.32
N LYS A 19 4.29 12.89 -7.17
CA LYS A 19 3.16 13.84 -7.04
C LYS A 19 3.58 15.27 -6.73
N ASP A 20 4.87 15.55 -6.56
CA ASP A 20 5.34 16.84 -6.03
C ASP A 20 4.93 18.05 -6.87
N LEU A 21 4.61 17.85 -8.16
CA LEU A 21 4.16 18.91 -9.07
C LEU A 21 2.63 19.10 -9.09
N ASP A 22 1.85 18.24 -8.43
CA ASP A 22 0.41 18.39 -8.30
C ASP A 22 0.08 18.99 -6.91
N PRO A 23 -0.23 20.29 -6.81
CA PRO A 23 -0.45 20.96 -5.53
C PRO A 23 -1.65 20.40 -4.75
N ASN A 24 -2.53 19.62 -5.40
CA ASN A 24 -3.69 19.00 -4.77
C ASN A 24 -3.46 17.54 -4.36
N ARG A 25 -2.27 16.99 -4.59
CA ARG A 25 -1.96 15.59 -4.27
C ARG A 25 -0.70 15.46 -3.45
N HIS A 26 -0.76 14.55 -2.49
CA HIS A 26 0.35 14.24 -1.60
C HIS A 26 0.49 12.72 -1.48
N SER A 27 1.72 12.26 -1.24
CA SER A 27 2.03 10.88 -0.88
C SER A 27 2.99 10.87 0.31
N SER A 28 2.88 9.84 1.16
CA SER A 28 3.81 9.60 2.26
C SER A 28 4.14 8.11 2.28
N VAL A 29 5.43 7.80 2.27
CA VAL A 29 5.96 6.43 2.27
C VAL A 29 6.49 6.12 3.66
N LYS A 30 5.98 5.07 4.30
CA LYS A 30 6.37 4.64 5.67
C LYS A 30 7.43 3.53 5.70
N GLY A 31 7.93 3.12 4.52
CA GLY A 31 8.91 2.04 4.37
C GLY A 31 8.27 0.69 4.00
N TRP A 32 9.12 -0.32 3.88
CA TRP A 32 8.73 -1.70 3.57
C TRP A 32 8.39 -2.47 4.85
N GLN A 33 7.34 -3.28 4.79
CA GLN A 33 7.03 -4.31 5.77
C GLN A 33 7.38 -5.69 5.20
N ASP A 34 7.28 -6.73 6.02
CA ASP A 34 7.54 -8.10 5.60
C ASP A 34 6.36 -8.73 4.84
N ARG A 35 6.54 -10.01 4.45
CA ARG A 35 5.53 -10.77 3.71
C ARG A 35 4.29 -11.05 4.55
N ASP A 36 4.43 -11.28 5.85
CA ASP A 36 3.32 -11.67 6.71
C ASP A 36 2.38 -10.49 6.91
N GLU A 37 2.94 -9.29 7.11
CA GLU A 37 2.15 -8.05 7.18
C GLU A 37 1.41 -7.77 5.85
N ALA A 38 2.06 -8.04 4.71
CA ALA A 38 1.41 -7.90 3.41
C ALA A 38 0.23 -8.87 3.23
N LEU A 39 0.38 -10.15 3.64
CA LEU A 39 -0.70 -11.14 3.59
C LEU A 39 -1.83 -10.80 4.56
N ALA A 40 -1.51 -10.30 5.75
CA ALA A 40 -2.49 -9.84 6.72
C ALA A 40 -3.31 -8.67 6.18
N GLU A 41 -2.69 -7.69 5.52
CA GLU A 41 -3.43 -6.56 4.93
C GLU A 41 -4.36 -6.98 3.78
N ILE A 42 -3.97 -8.00 3.00
CA ILE A 42 -4.84 -8.59 1.97
C ILE A 42 -6.09 -9.19 2.60
N GLU A 43 -5.95 -9.97 3.69
CA GLU A 43 -7.11 -10.57 4.35
C GLU A 43 -7.99 -9.52 5.02
N ARG A 44 -7.41 -8.54 5.73
CA ARG A 44 -8.14 -7.40 6.29
C ARG A 44 -8.93 -6.64 5.22
N SER A 45 -8.35 -6.47 4.03
CA SER A 45 -9.04 -5.83 2.90
C SER A 45 -10.24 -6.65 2.40
N ARG A 46 -10.10 -7.97 2.32
CA ARG A 46 -11.20 -8.87 1.94
C ARG A 46 -12.32 -8.88 2.98
N GLU A 47 -11.97 -8.88 4.26
CA GLU A 47 -12.93 -8.76 5.36
C GLU A 47 -13.73 -7.46 5.28
N ARG A 48 -13.06 -6.31 5.10
CA ARG A 48 -13.71 -5.01 4.91
C ARG A 48 -14.67 -5.04 3.72
N PHE A 49 -14.23 -5.58 2.58
CA PHE A 49 -15.09 -5.69 1.40
C PHE A 49 -16.33 -6.56 1.65
N ARG A 50 -16.17 -7.71 2.32
CA ARG A 50 -17.32 -8.58 2.67
C ARG A 50 -18.27 -7.89 3.64
N ALA A 51 -17.76 -7.14 4.62
CA ALA A 51 -18.58 -6.39 5.56
C ALA A 51 -19.38 -5.28 4.88
N GLU A 52 -18.75 -4.51 3.98
CA GLU A 52 -19.42 -3.46 3.19
C GLU A 52 -20.44 -4.06 2.21
N SER A 53 -20.07 -5.15 1.52
CA SER A 53 -20.96 -5.82 0.56
C SER A 53 -22.10 -6.57 1.23
N GLY A 54 -21.88 -7.11 2.44
CA GLY A 54 -22.92 -7.75 3.25
C GLY A 54 -23.87 -6.74 3.89
N ALA A 55 -23.37 -5.58 4.30
CA ALA A 55 -24.19 -4.47 4.83
C ALA A 55 -25.02 -3.77 3.76
N ALA A 56 -24.64 -3.86 2.47
CA ALA A 56 -25.43 -3.34 1.35
C ALA A 56 -26.59 -4.28 0.92
N VAL A 57 -26.64 -5.51 1.45
CA VAL A 57 -27.63 -6.55 1.09
C VAL A 57 -28.54 -6.95 2.26
N SER A 58 -28.38 -6.32 3.43
CA SER A 58 -29.28 -6.43 4.59
C SER A 58 -30.04 -5.13 4.82
#